data_AF-A0A6J2RL57-F1
#
_entry.id   AF-A0A6J2RL57-F1
#
_cell.length_a   1.000
_cell.length_b   1.000
_cell.length_c   1.000
_cell.angle_alpha   90.00
_cell.angle_beta   90.00
_cell.angle_gamma   90.00
#
_symmetry.space_group_name_H-M   'P 1'
#
loop_
_entity.id
_entity.type
_entity.pdbx_description
1 polymer ?
#
loop_
_entity_poly.entity_id
_entity_poly.type
_entity_poly.pdbx_seq_one_letter_code
_entity_poly.pdbx_strand_id
1 'polypeptide(L)'
;MSDKTYSHQSDAGRFECSESALRWVCKEKVIFKYQFCSWDEHMKRPSCVDYMPAGPLLDITLTSGKIEEVHLPHWICVDLNSKMSDMFKVLHVDTCGDFVEQVSEVTSYHVKLFQPDFSPLGAMIRRTFGLPVKVFYDTLIYRTHKEFLTLDVYLVPPDPAVKQEVEQEQNPHGSIKLLKPGPDKSLQLGDKFSLTTNKTDADIQPSTRELRCDGRNYFEVFIRDADSDFTLRLQSKQNTVWTCTIHKGDYQSQTTDHNEGKKRKIRIDE
;
A
#
# COMPACT_ATOMS: atom_id res chain seq x y z
N MET A 1 11.59 6.18 10.83
CA MET A 1 10.14 6.19 10.55
C MET A 1 9.59 7.57 10.89
N SER A 2 9.02 8.29 9.92
CA SER A 2 8.24 9.49 10.25
C SER A 2 6.94 9.02 10.89
N ASP A 3 6.84 9.26 12.18
CA ASP A 3 5.93 8.66 13.16
C ASP A 3 4.53 9.33 13.11
N LYS A 4 3.88 9.30 11.95
CA LYS A 4 2.57 9.95 11.78
C LYS A 4 1.51 9.17 12.57
N THR A 5 1.12 9.73 13.71
CA THR A 5 0.04 9.23 14.55
C THR A 5 -1.31 9.77 14.10
N TYR A 6 -2.26 8.87 13.89
CA TYR A 6 -3.67 9.19 13.65
C TYR A 6 -4.42 9.08 14.97
N SER A 7 -5.25 10.06 15.29
CA SER A 7 -6.04 10.08 16.54
C SER A 7 -7.51 10.25 16.22
N HIS A 8 -8.35 9.42 16.82
CA HIS A 8 -9.78 9.41 16.61
C HIS A 8 -10.53 9.51 17.94
N GLN A 9 -11.59 10.30 17.92
CA GLN A 9 -12.62 10.33 18.94
C GLN A 9 -13.96 10.14 18.23
N SER A 10 -14.76 9.19 18.70
CA SER A 10 -16.06 8.87 18.12
C SER A 10 -17.06 8.57 19.22
N ASP A 11 -18.29 9.04 19.05
CA ASP A 11 -19.43 8.56 19.84
C ASP A 11 -19.95 7.23 19.26
N ALA A 12 -21.01 6.66 19.84
CA ALA A 12 -21.59 5.40 19.40
C ALA A 12 -21.93 5.42 17.90
N GLY A 13 -21.48 4.41 17.16
CA GLY A 13 -21.69 4.34 15.72
C GLY A 13 -20.73 3.41 14.99
N ARG A 14 -20.71 3.59 13.66
CA ARG A 14 -19.85 2.86 12.71
C ARG A 14 -19.06 3.89 11.91
N PHE A 15 -17.75 3.69 11.82
CA PHE A 15 -16.85 4.68 11.25
C PHE A 15 -15.81 4.01 10.36
N GLU A 16 -15.27 4.76 9.41
CA GLU A 16 -14.15 4.39 8.57
C GLU A 16 -13.16 5.55 8.50
N CYS A 17 -11.88 5.26 8.64
CA CYS A 17 -10.83 6.24 8.40
C CYS A 17 -10.48 6.28 6.91
N SER A 18 -10.54 7.45 6.28
CA SER A 18 -10.22 7.62 4.85
C SER A 18 -8.75 7.35 4.52
N GLU A 19 -7.85 7.49 5.49
CA GLU A 19 -6.40 7.34 5.29
C GLU A 19 -5.95 5.88 5.35
N SER A 20 -6.56 5.09 6.24
CA SER A 20 -6.18 3.69 6.46
C SER A 20 -7.22 2.69 6.00
N ALA A 21 -8.44 3.11 5.68
CA ALA A 21 -9.61 2.24 5.53
C ALA A 21 -9.92 1.36 6.76
N LEU A 22 -9.31 1.65 7.92
CA LEU A 22 -9.67 1.03 9.19
C LEU A 22 -11.12 1.36 9.53
N ARG A 23 -11.93 0.34 9.81
CA ARG A 23 -13.30 0.54 10.31
C ARG A 23 -13.42 0.10 11.75
N TRP A 24 -14.25 0.80 12.50
CA TRP A 24 -14.59 0.42 13.87
C TRP A 24 -16.07 0.64 14.16
N VAL A 25 -16.60 -0.19 15.06
CA VAL A 25 -17.94 -0.08 15.61
C VAL A 25 -17.83 0.06 17.12
N CYS A 26 -18.54 1.01 17.71
CA CYS A 26 -18.55 1.23 19.15
C CYS A 26 -19.98 1.56 19.63
N LYS A 27 -20.31 1.11 20.85
CA LYS A 27 -21.61 1.38 21.51
C LYS A 27 -21.59 2.62 22.40
N GLU A 28 -20.39 3.07 22.75
CA GLU A 28 -20.12 4.21 23.61
C GLU A 28 -18.99 5.04 23.01
N LYS A 29 -18.69 6.18 23.65
CA LYS A 29 -17.59 7.02 23.23
C LYS A 29 -16.26 6.25 23.31
N VAL A 30 -15.48 6.32 22.23
CA VAL A 30 -14.13 5.75 22.14
C VAL A 30 -13.11 6.82 21.77
N ILE A 31 -11.91 6.68 22.32
CA ILE A 31 -10.74 7.49 21.99
C ILE A 31 -9.58 6.53 21.76
N PHE A 32 -9.00 6.54 20.57
CA PHE A 32 -7.83 5.74 20.26
C PHE A 32 -6.91 6.46 19.29
N LYS A 33 -5.69 5.99 19.22
CA LYS A 33 -4.71 6.40 18.21
C LYS A 33 -4.18 5.17 17.49
N TYR A 34 -3.66 5.37 16.28
CA TYR A 34 -2.89 4.35 15.62
C TYR A 34 -1.75 4.91 14.77
N GLN A 35 -0.78 4.05 14.47
CA GLN A 35 0.31 4.29 13.53
C GLN A 35 0.44 3.11 12.57
N PHE A 36 0.97 3.36 11.38
CA PHE A 36 1.39 2.29 10.48
C PHE A 36 2.75 1.77 10.91
N CYS A 37 2.92 0.44 10.93
CA CYS A 37 4.15 -0.22 11.32
C CYS A 37 4.70 -1.05 10.16
N SER A 38 6.02 -1.24 10.13
CA SER A 38 6.63 -2.18 9.20
C SER A 38 6.40 -3.61 9.66
N TRP A 39 6.15 -4.50 8.69
CA TRP A 39 6.04 -5.94 8.92
C TRP A 39 7.41 -6.62 9.18
N ASP A 40 8.53 -5.96 8.90
CA ASP A 40 9.86 -6.61 8.80
C ASP A 40 10.29 -7.41 10.03
N GLU A 41 10.17 -6.85 11.22
CA GLU A 41 10.54 -7.56 12.46
C GLU A 41 9.49 -8.58 12.90
N HIS A 42 8.22 -8.36 12.53
CA HIS A 42 7.12 -9.27 12.86
C HIS A 42 7.15 -10.53 11.98
N MET A 43 7.53 -10.39 10.71
CA MET A 43 7.57 -11.51 9.77
C MET A 43 8.76 -12.46 9.97
N LYS A 44 9.77 -12.06 10.77
CA LYS A 44 10.89 -12.93 11.16
C LYS A 44 10.52 -13.96 12.24
N ARG A 45 9.32 -13.84 12.82
CA ARG A 45 8.92 -14.61 14.00
C ARG A 45 8.42 -16.01 13.63
N PRO A 46 8.66 -17.03 14.48
CA PRO A 46 8.25 -18.42 14.18
C PRO A 46 6.76 -18.59 13.91
N SER A 47 5.90 -17.84 14.59
CA SER A 47 4.43 -17.86 14.40
C SER A 47 3.99 -17.39 13.01
N CYS A 48 4.83 -16.62 12.32
CA CYS A 48 4.53 -15.99 11.03
C CYS A 48 5.15 -16.72 9.83
N VAL A 49 5.90 -17.81 10.05
CA VAL A 49 6.66 -18.51 8.99
C VAL A 49 5.77 -18.99 7.83
N ASP A 50 4.58 -19.49 8.17
CA ASP A 50 3.57 -19.99 7.23
C ASP A 50 2.71 -18.89 6.61
N TYR A 51 2.90 -17.63 6.99
CA TYR A 51 2.00 -16.52 6.65
C TYR A 51 2.71 -15.47 5.83
N MET A 52 1.94 -14.64 5.10
CA MET A 52 2.42 -13.40 4.52
C MET A 52 1.48 -12.25 4.93
N PRO A 53 1.98 -11.00 4.93
CA PRO A 53 1.13 -9.83 5.09
C PRO A 53 0.01 -9.79 4.04
N ALA A 54 -1.21 -9.52 4.51
CA ALA A 54 -2.40 -9.36 3.68
C ALA A 54 -2.98 -7.94 3.76
N GLY A 55 -2.55 -7.13 4.73
CA GLY A 55 -2.97 -5.75 4.95
C GLY A 55 -1.90 -4.96 5.71
N PRO A 56 -2.08 -3.64 5.89
CA PRO A 56 -1.18 -2.83 6.70
C PRO A 56 -1.17 -3.31 8.15
N LEU A 57 -0.01 -3.22 8.81
CA LEU A 57 0.12 -3.42 10.25
C LEU A 57 -0.18 -2.10 10.96
N LEU A 58 -1.12 -2.13 11.89
CA LEU A 58 -1.59 -0.96 12.63
C LEU A 58 -1.31 -1.14 14.12
N ASP A 59 -0.40 -0.34 14.68
CA ASP A 59 -0.26 -0.24 16.14
C ASP A 59 -1.37 0.63 16.69
N ILE A 60 -2.39 0.00 17.27
CA ILE A 60 -3.58 0.69 17.78
C ILE A 60 -3.49 0.75 19.30
N THR A 61 -3.54 1.97 19.85
CA THR A 61 -3.62 2.20 21.29
C THR A 61 -4.97 2.79 21.65
N LEU A 62 -5.80 2.02 22.37
CA LEU A 62 -7.05 2.50 22.94
C LEU A 62 -6.77 3.32 24.20
N THR A 63 -7.20 4.57 24.21
CA THR A 63 -7.05 5.50 25.34
C THR A 63 -8.29 5.49 26.24
N SER A 64 -9.48 5.35 25.66
CA SER A 64 -10.75 5.34 26.39
C SER A 64 -11.84 4.62 25.61
N GLY A 65 -12.79 4.02 26.34
CA GLY A 65 -13.95 3.32 25.79
C GLY A 65 -13.66 1.86 25.43
N LYS A 66 -14.56 1.27 24.64
CA LYS A 66 -14.43 -0.08 24.09
C LYS A 66 -14.90 -0.10 22.64
N ILE A 67 -14.12 -0.74 21.78
CA ILE A 67 -14.51 -1.01 20.39
C ILE A 67 -15.12 -2.41 20.32
N GLU A 68 -16.28 -2.51 19.71
CA GLU A 68 -17.04 -3.76 19.59
C GLU A 68 -16.61 -4.57 18.37
N GLU A 69 -16.31 -3.90 17.26
CA GLU A 69 -15.87 -4.54 16.02
C GLU A 69 -14.74 -3.71 15.42
N VAL A 70 -13.71 -4.37 14.91
CA VAL A 70 -12.68 -3.76 14.05
C VAL A 70 -12.68 -4.48 12.72
N HIS A 71 -12.61 -3.71 11.64
CA HIS A 71 -12.39 -4.24 10.31
C HIS A 71 -11.05 -3.74 9.80
N LEU A 72 -10.10 -4.67 9.66
CA LEU A 72 -8.77 -4.38 9.14
C LEU A 72 -8.80 -4.51 7.62
N PRO A 73 -8.29 -3.52 6.87
CA PRO A 73 -8.20 -3.60 5.42
C PRO A 73 -7.23 -4.71 4.97
N HIS A 74 -7.48 -5.30 3.81
CA HIS A 74 -6.55 -6.21 3.14
C HIS A 74 -6.50 -5.97 1.63
N TRP A 75 -5.39 -6.33 1.00
CA TRP A 75 -5.15 -6.21 -0.44
C TRP A 75 -5.29 -7.52 -1.21
N ILE A 76 -5.67 -8.61 -0.55
CA ILE A 76 -5.92 -9.89 -1.21
C ILE A 76 -7.23 -9.82 -2.01
N CYS A 77 -7.20 -10.28 -3.24
CA CYS A 77 -8.38 -10.48 -4.07
C CYS A 77 -9.10 -11.75 -3.61
N VAL A 78 -10.16 -11.60 -2.82
CA VAL A 78 -10.95 -12.71 -2.29
C VAL A 78 -12.13 -13.00 -3.21
N ASP A 79 -12.11 -14.17 -3.84
CA ASP A 79 -13.31 -14.73 -4.45
C ASP A 79 -14.16 -15.33 -3.32
N LEU A 80 -15.30 -14.71 -3.00
CA LEU A 80 -16.16 -15.03 -1.85
C LEU A 80 -16.69 -16.48 -1.81
N ASN A 81 -16.51 -17.25 -2.88
CA ASN A 81 -16.88 -18.67 -2.99
C ASN A 81 -15.72 -19.65 -2.67
N SER A 82 -14.59 -19.17 -2.14
CA SER A 82 -13.37 -19.96 -2.00
C SER A 82 -12.96 -20.23 -0.55
N LYS A 83 -12.18 -21.31 -0.36
CA LYS A 83 -11.52 -21.70 0.91
C LYS A 83 -10.53 -20.66 1.47
N MET A 84 -10.43 -19.49 0.83
CA MET A 84 -9.48 -18.43 1.18
C MET A 84 -9.84 -17.74 2.50
N SER A 85 -11.12 -17.69 2.88
CA SER A 85 -11.55 -17.09 4.16
C SER A 85 -10.84 -17.74 5.35
N ASP A 86 -10.73 -19.08 5.33
CA ASP A 86 -10.13 -19.87 6.41
C ASP A 86 -8.61 -19.70 6.49
N MET A 87 -8.00 -19.15 5.44
CA MET A 87 -6.56 -18.90 5.36
C MET A 87 -6.18 -17.55 5.99
N PHE A 88 -7.15 -16.66 6.21
CA PHE A 88 -6.90 -15.39 6.87
C PHE A 88 -6.75 -15.57 8.37
N LYS A 89 -5.81 -14.82 8.92
CA LYS A 89 -5.58 -14.65 10.34
C LYS A 89 -5.24 -13.20 10.63
N VAL A 90 -5.31 -12.81 11.89
CA VAL A 90 -4.77 -11.53 12.33
C VAL A 90 -3.59 -11.78 13.27
N LEU A 91 -2.50 -11.06 13.03
CA LEU A 91 -1.40 -10.99 13.98
C LEU A 91 -1.80 -10.06 15.13
N HIS A 92 -1.64 -10.55 16.35
CA HIS A 92 -1.68 -9.76 17.58
C HIS A 92 -0.29 -9.80 18.22
N VAL A 93 0.25 -8.65 18.60
CA VAL A 93 1.58 -8.52 19.20
C VAL A 93 1.45 -7.95 20.60
N ASP A 94 1.32 -8.81 21.61
CA ASP A 94 1.21 -8.36 23.00
C ASP A 94 2.53 -8.53 23.78
N THR A 95 2.52 -8.14 25.06
CA THR A 95 3.68 -8.24 25.96
C THR A 95 4.06 -9.67 26.36
N CYS A 96 3.15 -10.64 26.18
CA CYS A 96 3.30 -12.05 26.48
C CYS A 96 3.73 -12.88 25.26
N GLY A 97 3.65 -12.30 24.05
CA GLY A 97 4.10 -12.89 22.80
C GLY A 97 3.20 -12.52 21.63
N ASP A 98 3.40 -13.20 20.50
CA ASP A 98 2.52 -13.05 19.35
C ASP A 98 1.48 -14.15 19.34
N PHE A 99 0.22 -13.78 19.14
CA PHE A 99 -0.85 -14.73 18.87
C PHE A 99 -1.45 -14.47 17.49
N VAL A 100 -1.88 -15.56 16.84
CA VAL A 100 -2.48 -15.53 15.52
C VAL A 100 -3.97 -15.82 15.68
N GLU A 101 -4.79 -14.76 15.64
CA GLU A 101 -6.23 -14.85 15.87
C GLU A 101 -6.98 -15.29 14.61
N GLN A 102 -8.04 -16.08 14.81
CA GLN A 102 -8.99 -16.44 13.75
C GLN A 102 -9.88 -15.24 13.43
N VAL A 103 -9.96 -14.87 12.16
CA VAL A 103 -10.90 -13.83 11.71
C VAL A 103 -12.35 -14.30 11.83
N SER A 104 -13.24 -13.40 12.21
CA SER A 104 -14.66 -13.69 12.38
C SER A 104 -15.43 -13.64 11.06
N GLU A 105 -15.01 -12.76 10.15
CA GLU A 105 -15.60 -12.60 8.82
C GLU A 105 -14.53 -12.08 7.86
N VAL A 106 -14.61 -12.48 6.60
CA VAL A 106 -13.76 -11.97 5.50
C VAL A 106 -14.67 -11.43 4.42
N THR A 107 -14.44 -10.17 4.04
CA THR A 107 -15.13 -9.51 2.93
C THR A 107 -14.18 -9.34 1.75
N SER A 108 -14.57 -8.62 0.70
CA SER A 108 -13.69 -8.36 -0.45
C SER A 108 -12.47 -7.50 -0.11
N TYR A 109 -12.54 -6.70 0.96
CA TYR A 109 -11.50 -5.70 1.29
C TYR A 109 -11.11 -5.64 2.77
N HIS A 110 -11.83 -6.36 3.64
CA HIS A 110 -11.61 -6.30 5.09
C HIS A 110 -11.75 -7.67 5.74
N VAL A 111 -10.95 -7.89 6.79
CA VAL A 111 -11.18 -8.93 7.79
C VAL A 111 -11.77 -8.32 9.05
N LYS A 112 -12.72 -9.02 9.67
CA LYS A 112 -13.43 -8.57 10.87
C LYS A 112 -12.95 -9.30 12.12
N LEU A 113 -12.80 -8.54 13.21
CA LEU A 113 -12.59 -9.02 14.56
C LEU A 113 -13.69 -8.48 15.49
N PHE A 114 -14.08 -9.28 16.47
CA PHE A 114 -14.98 -8.87 17.54
C PHE A 114 -14.19 -8.59 18.80
N GLN A 115 -14.44 -7.44 19.41
CA GLN A 115 -13.85 -7.02 20.69
C GLN A 115 -12.35 -7.29 20.76
N PRO A 116 -11.54 -6.77 19.81
CA PRO A 116 -10.13 -7.10 19.74
C PRO A 116 -9.37 -6.54 20.94
N ASP A 117 -8.38 -7.29 21.41
CA ASP A 117 -7.35 -6.76 22.28
C ASP A 117 -6.43 -5.85 21.48
N PHE A 118 -6.21 -4.63 21.99
CA PHE A 118 -5.46 -3.62 21.25
C PHE A 118 -3.96 -3.77 21.44
N SER A 119 -3.32 -4.10 20.32
CA SER A 119 -1.89 -4.25 20.07
C SER A 119 -1.63 -3.89 18.60
N PRO A 120 -0.40 -4.01 18.07
CA PRO A 120 -0.22 -4.09 16.63
C PRO A 120 -1.09 -5.18 16.00
N LEU A 121 -2.04 -4.77 15.16
CA LEU A 121 -3.00 -5.61 14.45
C LEU A 121 -2.75 -5.55 12.95
N GLY A 122 -2.66 -6.71 12.31
CA GLY A 122 -2.48 -6.78 10.87
C GLY A 122 -3.06 -8.06 10.28
N ALA A 123 -3.78 -7.93 9.17
CA ALA A 123 -4.28 -9.08 8.44
C ALA A 123 -3.12 -9.85 7.80
N MET A 124 -3.14 -11.17 7.95
CA MET A 124 -2.23 -12.10 7.31
C MET A 124 -3.01 -13.16 6.56
N ILE A 125 -2.39 -13.77 5.55
CA ILE A 125 -2.93 -14.94 4.86
C ILE A 125 -1.90 -16.07 4.85
N ARG A 126 -2.37 -17.29 5.11
CA ARG A 126 -1.52 -18.48 5.09
C ARG A 126 -1.01 -18.75 3.68
N ARG A 127 0.28 -19.04 3.55
CA ARG A 127 0.93 -19.53 2.33
C ARG A 127 0.65 -21.02 2.21
N THR A 128 -0.24 -21.39 1.30
CA THR A 128 -0.53 -22.79 1.01
C THR A 128 0.03 -23.15 -0.34
N PHE A 129 0.88 -24.19 -0.39
CA PHE A 129 1.47 -24.66 -1.63
C PHE A 129 0.38 -25.02 -2.67
N GLY A 130 0.52 -24.51 -3.89
CA GLY A 130 -0.42 -24.76 -4.99
C GLY A 130 -1.72 -23.94 -4.97
N LEU A 131 -1.95 -23.09 -3.97
CA LEU A 131 -3.06 -22.14 -3.99
C LEU A 131 -2.61 -20.78 -4.54
N PRO A 132 -3.14 -20.31 -5.68
CA PRO A 132 -2.80 -19.01 -6.24
C PRO A 132 -3.39 -17.90 -5.37
N VAL A 133 -2.55 -16.95 -4.95
CA VAL A 133 -2.97 -15.75 -4.22
C VAL A 133 -2.87 -14.56 -5.16
N LYS A 134 -3.99 -13.89 -5.40
CA LYS A 134 -4.04 -12.65 -6.17
C LYS A 134 -4.10 -11.45 -5.22
N VAL A 135 -3.37 -10.40 -5.56
CA VAL A 135 -3.18 -9.21 -4.72
C VAL A 135 -3.37 -7.95 -5.56
N PHE A 136 -4.05 -6.96 -5.00
CA PHE A 136 -4.09 -5.61 -5.55
C PHE A 136 -2.81 -4.87 -5.21
N TYR A 137 -2.29 -4.09 -6.15
CA TYR A 137 -1.07 -3.32 -6.00
C TYR A 137 -1.29 -1.89 -6.46
N ASP A 138 -0.54 -0.96 -5.90
CA ASP A 138 -0.41 0.40 -6.39
C ASP A 138 0.87 0.55 -7.20
N THR A 139 0.85 1.47 -8.16
CA THR A 139 2.05 1.88 -8.89
C THR A 139 2.51 3.25 -8.42
N LEU A 140 3.76 3.34 -7.98
CA LEU A 140 4.42 4.61 -7.68
C LEU A 140 5.43 4.90 -8.79
N ILE A 141 5.39 6.10 -9.36
CA ILE A 141 6.30 6.52 -10.42
C ILE A 141 7.03 7.75 -9.93
N TYR A 142 8.35 7.71 -9.92
CA TYR A 142 9.19 8.86 -9.60
C TYR A 142 10.06 9.22 -10.80
N ARG A 143 10.12 10.50 -11.13
CA ARG A 143 11.09 11.04 -12.08
C ARG A 143 12.35 11.42 -11.32
N THR A 144 13.48 10.84 -11.69
CA THR A 144 14.78 11.19 -11.09
C THR A 144 15.37 12.45 -11.73
N HIS A 145 16.32 13.09 -11.04
CA HIS A 145 17.03 14.27 -11.53
C HIS A 145 18.30 13.89 -12.31
N LYS A 146 18.13 13.25 -13.47
CA LYS A 146 19.20 12.85 -14.42
C LYS A 146 19.12 13.66 -15.73
N GLU A 147 20.18 13.63 -16.53
CA GLU A 147 20.28 14.33 -17.83
C GLU A 147 19.17 13.89 -18.80
N PHE A 148 18.94 12.59 -18.90
CA PHE A 148 17.87 11.99 -19.69
C PHE A 148 16.70 11.58 -18.80
N LEU A 149 15.53 11.41 -19.40
CA LEU A 149 14.35 10.99 -18.65
C LEU A 149 14.60 9.60 -18.04
N THR A 150 14.58 9.55 -16.71
CA THR A 150 14.68 8.29 -15.97
C THR A 150 13.54 8.24 -14.96
N LEU A 151 12.73 7.19 -15.06
CA LEU A 151 11.62 6.92 -14.15
C LEU A 151 11.91 5.69 -13.29
N ASP A 152 11.69 5.85 -12.01
CA ASP A 152 11.73 4.80 -11.00
C ASP A 152 10.28 4.33 -10.77
N VAL A 153 9.95 3.14 -11.25
CA VAL A 153 8.59 2.59 -11.23
C VAL A 153 8.52 1.44 -10.24
N TYR A 154 7.71 1.63 -9.20
CA TYR A 154 7.50 0.66 -8.13
C TYR A 154 6.08 0.10 -8.19
N LEU A 155 5.95 -1.20 -7.93
CA LEU A 155 4.68 -1.87 -7.72
C LEU A 155 4.59 -2.34 -6.27
N VAL A 156 3.88 -1.60 -5.43
CA VAL A 156 3.84 -1.84 -3.98
C VAL A 156 2.46 -2.32 -3.55
N PRO A 157 2.35 -3.15 -2.50
CA PRO A 157 1.04 -3.38 -1.89
C PRO A 157 0.44 -2.02 -1.47
N PRO A 158 -0.89 -1.92 -1.31
CA PRO A 158 -1.59 -0.75 -0.77
C PRO A 158 -1.28 -0.47 0.70
N ASP A 159 -0.01 -0.65 1.11
CA ASP A 159 0.50 -0.45 2.46
C ASP A 159 1.12 0.95 2.58
N PRO A 160 0.56 1.84 3.42
CA PRO A 160 1.13 3.15 3.65
C PRO A 160 2.55 3.13 4.21
N ALA A 161 2.94 2.12 5.00
CA ALA A 161 4.30 2.00 5.51
C ALA A 161 5.30 1.77 4.36
N VAL A 162 5.00 0.82 3.47
CA VAL A 162 5.85 0.53 2.29
C VAL A 162 5.93 1.72 1.34
N LYS A 163 4.81 2.41 1.10
CA LYS A 163 4.80 3.62 0.26
C LYS A 163 5.68 4.72 0.85
N GLN A 164 5.66 4.87 2.17
CA GLN A 164 6.45 5.86 2.89
C GLN A 164 7.95 5.50 2.89
N GLU A 165 8.30 4.22 2.96
CA GLU A 165 9.68 3.74 2.80
C GLU A 165 10.22 4.10 1.40
N VAL A 166 9.47 3.80 0.34
CA VAL A 166 9.85 4.17 -1.03
C VAL A 166 10.01 5.70 -1.17
N GLU A 167 9.11 6.48 -0.58
CA GLU A 167 9.21 7.94 -0.59
C GLU A 167 10.46 8.44 0.16
N GLN A 168 10.82 7.83 1.28
CA GLN A 168 12.04 8.16 2.03
C GLN A 168 13.32 7.78 1.27
N GLU A 169 13.30 6.72 0.47
CA GLU A 169 14.41 6.37 -0.42
C GLU A 169 14.54 7.37 -1.58
N GLN A 170 13.42 7.87 -2.11
CA GLN A 170 13.40 8.75 -3.29
C GLN A 170 13.68 10.23 -2.96
N ASN A 171 13.25 10.72 -1.80
CA ASN A 171 13.37 12.12 -1.40
C ASN A 171 14.83 12.67 -1.39
N PRO A 172 15.84 11.96 -0.87
CA PRO A 172 17.23 12.43 -0.87
C PRO A 172 17.81 12.66 -2.27
N HIS A 173 17.24 12.00 -3.30
CA HIS A 173 17.69 12.11 -4.68
C HIS A 173 16.99 13.25 -5.45
N GLY A 174 16.13 14.03 -4.79
CA GLY A 174 15.35 15.09 -5.45
C GLY A 174 14.36 14.55 -6.48
N SER A 175 14.01 13.27 -6.37
CA SER A 175 13.05 12.62 -7.27
C SER A 175 11.65 13.18 -7.07
N ILE A 176 10.91 13.28 -8.16
CA ILE A 176 9.59 13.89 -8.22
C ILE A 176 8.55 12.79 -8.46
N LYS A 177 7.58 12.66 -7.55
CA LYS A 177 6.47 11.71 -7.72
C LYS A 177 5.52 12.15 -8.83
N LEU A 178 5.28 11.27 -9.80
CA LEU A 178 4.27 11.45 -10.84
C LEU A 178 2.98 10.76 -10.41
N LEU A 179 1.89 11.54 -10.31
CA LEU A 179 0.58 11.01 -9.93
C LEU A 179 -0.07 10.33 -11.12
N LYS A 180 -0.19 9.00 -11.06
CA LYS A 180 -0.83 8.17 -12.08
C LYS A 180 -1.71 7.09 -11.42
N PRO A 181 -2.81 6.69 -12.08
CA PRO A 181 -3.65 5.61 -11.57
C PRO A 181 -2.88 4.28 -11.58
N GLY A 182 -3.12 3.45 -10.57
CA GLY A 182 -2.56 2.09 -10.49
C GLY A 182 -3.36 1.06 -11.29
N PRO A 183 -2.98 -0.23 -11.22
CA PRO A 183 -3.73 -1.34 -11.80
C PRO A 183 -5.11 -1.54 -11.16
N ASP A 184 -6.17 -1.65 -11.98
CA ASP A 184 -7.53 -2.03 -11.51
C ASP A 184 -7.68 -3.54 -11.25
N LYS A 185 -6.75 -4.34 -11.78
CA LYS A 185 -6.79 -5.80 -11.73
C LYS A 185 -5.79 -6.32 -10.71
N SER A 186 -6.21 -7.33 -9.95
CA SER A 186 -5.33 -8.06 -9.07
C SER A 186 -4.30 -8.88 -9.87
N LEU A 187 -3.12 -9.04 -9.28
CA LEU A 187 -1.98 -9.74 -9.83
C LEU A 187 -1.69 -10.99 -9.01
N GLN A 188 -1.33 -12.08 -9.67
CA GLN A 188 -0.98 -13.33 -8.98
C GLN A 188 0.44 -13.26 -8.44
N LEU A 189 0.60 -13.52 -7.15
CA LEU A 189 1.91 -13.62 -6.50
C LEU A 189 2.74 -14.75 -7.11
N GLY A 190 4.05 -14.51 -7.27
CA GLY A 190 4.97 -15.46 -7.88
C GLY A 190 4.94 -15.50 -9.41
N ASP A 191 4.01 -14.79 -10.06
CA ASP A 191 4.04 -14.67 -11.52
C ASP A 191 5.15 -13.72 -11.97
N LYS A 192 5.73 -14.03 -13.13
CA LYS A 192 6.67 -13.12 -13.80
C LYS A 192 5.91 -12.05 -14.56
N PHE A 193 6.39 -10.82 -14.44
CA PHE A 193 5.85 -9.66 -15.11
C PHE A 193 6.99 -8.78 -15.68
N SER A 194 6.66 -7.99 -16.69
CA SER A 194 7.54 -7.00 -17.30
C SER A 194 6.87 -5.65 -17.39
N LEU A 195 7.69 -4.61 -17.43
CA LEU A 195 7.27 -3.25 -17.77
C LEU A 195 7.74 -2.97 -19.20
N THR A 196 6.86 -2.47 -20.05
CA THR A 196 7.19 -2.12 -21.44
C THR A 196 6.71 -0.72 -21.79
N THR A 197 7.28 -0.15 -22.85
CA THR A 197 6.89 1.15 -23.38
C THR A 197 6.80 1.13 -24.91
N ASN A 198 6.10 2.10 -25.48
CA ASN A 198 6.06 2.31 -26.94
C ASN A 198 7.23 3.16 -27.48
N LYS A 199 8.12 3.65 -26.61
CA LYS A 199 9.36 4.33 -27.00
C LYS A 199 10.45 3.32 -27.37
N THR A 200 11.01 3.44 -28.58
CA THR A 200 11.97 2.48 -29.14
C THR A 200 13.37 2.61 -28.58
N ASP A 201 13.71 3.78 -28.05
CA ASP A 201 15.00 4.13 -27.46
C ASP A 201 15.03 3.93 -25.93
N ALA A 202 13.98 3.31 -25.38
CA ALA A 202 13.87 3.06 -23.96
C ALA A 202 14.68 1.83 -23.54
N ASP A 203 15.41 1.94 -22.43
CA ASP A 203 15.97 0.80 -21.70
C ASP A 203 15.20 0.62 -20.38
N ILE A 204 14.77 -0.60 -20.10
CA ILE A 204 13.99 -0.93 -18.90
C ILE A 204 14.68 -2.05 -18.14
N GLN A 205 15.06 -1.78 -16.89
CA GLN A 205 15.83 -2.70 -16.07
C GLN A 205 15.13 -3.00 -14.73
N PRO A 206 15.00 -4.29 -14.35
CA PRO A 206 15.28 -5.47 -15.16
C PRO A 206 14.18 -5.68 -16.23
N SER A 207 14.45 -6.53 -17.23
CA SER A 207 13.46 -6.84 -18.27
C SER A 207 12.23 -7.58 -17.74
N THR A 208 12.39 -8.39 -16.69
CA THR A 208 11.30 -9.10 -16.01
C THR A 208 11.58 -9.21 -14.51
N ARG A 209 10.53 -9.30 -13.70
CA ARG A 209 10.60 -9.65 -12.28
C ARG A 209 9.54 -10.67 -11.91
N GLU A 210 9.80 -11.41 -10.85
CA GLU A 210 8.78 -12.19 -10.15
C GLU A 210 8.06 -11.29 -9.16
N LEU A 211 6.73 -11.33 -9.13
CA LEU A 211 5.92 -10.50 -8.26
C LEU A 211 6.00 -10.96 -6.81
N ARG A 212 6.37 -10.04 -5.91
CA ARG A 212 6.51 -10.28 -4.48
C ARG A 212 5.57 -9.40 -3.67
N CYS A 213 5.26 -9.87 -2.46
CA CYS A 213 4.50 -9.10 -1.46
C CYS A 213 5.41 -8.18 -0.62
N ASP A 214 6.73 -8.27 -0.80
CA ASP A 214 7.69 -7.29 -0.28
C ASP A 214 7.86 -6.15 -1.30
N GLY A 215 7.96 -4.90 -0.86
CA GLY A 215 7.90 -3.68 -1.69
C GLY A 215 9.01 -3.51 -2.74
N ARG A 216 9.74 -4.58 -3.09
CA ARG A 216 10.95 -4.59 -3.93
C ARG A 216 10.65 -4.79 -5.43
N ASN A 217 9.41 -4.63 -5.85
CA ASN A 217 9.00 -4.74 -7.25
C ASN A 217 9.34 -3.43 -8.00
N TYR A 218 10.62 -3.25 -8.36
CA TYR A 218 11.16 -2.02 -8.92
C TYR A 218 11.66 -2.18 -10.36
N PHE A 219 11.40 -1.17 -11.20
CA PHE A 219 11.94 -1.02 -12.55
C PHE A 219 12.51 0.39 -12.74
N GLU A 220 13.71 0.48 -13.28
CA GLU A 220 14.23 1.72 -13.87
C GLU A 220 13.81 1.77 -15.34
N VAL A 221 13.26 2.91 -15.77
CA VAL A 221 12.92 3.20 -17.17
C VAL A 221 13.76 4.39 -17.61
N PHE A 222 14.71 4.14 -18.50
CA PHE A 222 15.56 5.17 -19.10
C PHE A 222 15.12 5.46 -20.52
N ILE A 223 14.90 6.73 -20.88
CA ILE A 223 14.52 7.16 -22.23
C ILE A 223 15.40 8.34 -22.63
N ARG A 224 16.11 8.21 -23.76
CA ARG A 224 17.03 9.25 -24.24
C ARG A 224 16.28 10.40 -24.91
N ASP A 225 15.27 10.08 -25.71
CA ASP A 225 14.45 11.02 -26.47
C ASP A 225 12.98 11.02 -26.02
N ALA A 226 12.75 11.75 -24.92
CA ALA A 226 11.42 11.96 -24.34
C ALA A 226 10.77 13.26 -24.87
N ASP A 227 10.67 13.38 -26.19
CA ASP A 227 10.11 14.54 -26.89
C ASP A 227 8.57 14.56 -26.99
N SER A 228 7.91 13.48 -26.59
CA SER A 228 6.48 13.23 -26.79
C SER A 228 5.92 12.32 -25.70
N ASP A 229 4.59 12.28 -25.62
CA ASP A 229 3.87 11.37 -24.72
C ASP A 229 4.22 9.91 -25.03
N PHE A 230 4.29 9.09 -24.00
CA PHE A 230 4.53 7.65 -24.14
C PHE A 230 3.70 6.86 -23.14
N THR A 231 3.62 5.55 -23.35
CA THR A 231 2.78 4.67 -22.55
C THR A 231 3.64 3.63 -21.86
N LEU A 232 3.49 3.50 -20.54
CA LEU A 232 3.99 2.36 -19.78
C LEU A 232 2.92 1.27 -19.72
N ARG A 233 3.33 0.01 -19.87
CA ARG A 233 2.44 -1.17 -19.78
C ARG A 233 3.04 -2.20 -18.85
N LEU A 234 2.27 -2.63 -17.86
CA LEU A 234 2.60 -3.78 -17.03
C LEU A 234 2.03 -5.03 -17.69
N GLN A 235 2.90 -5.98 -18.04
CA GLN A 235 2.52 -7.19 -18.76
C GLN A 235 2.79 -8.42 -17.91
N SER A 236 1.79 -9.28 -17.78
CA SER A 236 1.96 -10.67 -17.33
C SER A 236 2.17 -11.57 -18.56
N LYS A 237 2.44 -12.86 -18.33
CA LYS A 237 2.49 -13.84 -19.44
C LYS A 237 1.21 -13.92 -20.26
N GLN A 238 0.06 -13.58 -19.68
CA GLN A 238 -1.26 -13.86 -20.27
C GLN A 238 -1.94 -12.59 -20.78
N ASN A 239 -1.65 -11.42 -20.20
CA ASN A 239 -2.36 -10.18 -20.50
C ASN A 239 -1.58 -8.93 -20.10
N THR A 240 -2.01 -7.79 -20.63
CA THR A 240 -1.65 -6.48 -20.08
C THR A 240 -2.54 -6.20 -18.87
N VAL A 241 -1.91 -5.94 -17.73
CA VAL A 241 -2.60 -5.76 -16.44
C VAL A 241 -2.84 -4.28 -16.15
N TRP A 242 -1.94 -3.43 -16.61
CA TRP A 242 -2.02 -1.99 -16.43
C TRP A 242 -1.41 -1.26 -17.62
N THR A 243 -1.97 -0.10 -17.96
CA THR A 243 -1.50 0.76 -19.04
C THR A 243 -1.67 2.19 -18.58
N CYS A 244 -0.61 2.99 -18.70
CA CYS A 244 -0.60 4.37 -18.25
C CYS A 244 0.16 5.25 -19.24
N THR A 245 -0.48 6.33 -19.68
CA THR A 245 0.17 7.37 -20.48
C THR A 245 0.93 8.34 -19.58
N ILE A 246 2.21 8.52 -19.85
CA ILE A 246 3.07 9.56 -19.29
C ILE A 246 3.08 10.72 -20.28
N HIS A 247 2.49 11.84 -19.87
CA HIS A 247 2.44 13.04 -20.70
C HIS A 247 3.77 13.79 -20.57
N LYS A 248 4.19 14.39 -21.67
CA LYS A 248 5.39 15.24 -21.72
C LYS A 248 5.40 16.31 -20.62
N GLY A 249 4.23 16.92 -20.38
CA GLY A 249 4.05 17.92 -19.33
C GLY A 249 4.34 17.41 -17.91
N ASP A 250 4.16 16.11 -17.64
CA ASP A 250 4.32 15.51 -16.30
C ASP A 250 5.77 15.55 -15.82
N TYR A 251 6.73 15.43 -16.76
CA TYR A 251 8.15 15.33 -16.43
C TYR A 251 8.98 16.53 -16.93
N GLN A 252 8.42 17.44 -17.72
CA GLN A 252 9.14 18.63 -18.18
C GLN A 252 8.89 19.87 -17.32
N SER A 253 7.71 20.01 -16.71
CA SER A 253 7.28 21.25 -16.05
C SER A 253 7.58 21.28 -14.55
N GLN A 254 8.83 21.02 -14.14
CA GLN A 254 9.27 21.23 -12.75
C GLN A 254 10.55 22.07 -12.61
N THR A 255 10.87 22.85 -13.64
CA THR A 255 11.77 24.00 -13.48
C THR A 255 10.94 25.26 -13.20
N THR A 256 11.27 25.87 -12.04
CA THR A 256 10.96 27.23 -11.53
C THR A 256 9.53 27.54 -11.00
N ASP A 257 9.38 27.56 -9.67
CA ASP A 257 9.23 28.81 -8.91
C ASP A 257 9.34 28.60 -7.39
N HIS A 258 10.43 29.08 -6.80
CA HIS A 258 10.40 29.64 -5.45
C HIS A 258 9.47 30.87 -5.51
N ASN A 259 8.17 30.66 -5.33
CA ASN A 259 7.28 31.75 -4.96
C ASN A 259 7.00 31.65 -3.47
N GLU A 260 7.70 32.51 -2.74
CA GLU A 260 7.45 32.86 -1.35
C GLU A 260 5.95 33.02 -1.08
N GLY A 261 5.55 32.55 0.09
CA GLY A 261 4.16 32.44 0.48
C GLY A 261 3.35 33.73 0.33
N LYS A 262 2.17 33.60 -0.29
CA LYS A 262 1.02 34.42 0.06
C LYS A 262 -0.01 33.56 0.77
N LYS A 263 0.10 33.50 2.10
CA LYS A 263 -1.02 33.15 2.99
C LYS A 263 -2.16 34.12 2.69
N ARG A 264 -3.16 33.69 1.92
CA ARG A 264 -4.44 34.40 1.83
C ARG A 264 -5.20 34.14 3.13
N LYS A 265 -5.14 35.11 4.06
CA LYS A 265 -6.10 35.21 5.16
C LYS A 265 -7.48 35.43 4.57
N ILE A 266 -8.41 34.52 4.82
CA ILE A 266 -9.84 34.76 4.61
C ILE A 266 -10.38 35.28 5.93
N ARG A 267 -10.93 36.50 5.88
CA ARG A 267 -11.68 37.14 6.96
C ARG A 267 -13.09 36.55 6.93
N ILE A 268 -13.54 36.01 8.06
CA ILE A 268 -14.95 35.68 8.28
C ILE A 268 -15.48 36.89 9.05
N ASP A 269 -16.38 37.65 8.43
CA ASP A 269 -17.14 38.69 9.13
C ASP A 269 -18.34 38.03 9.83
N GLU A 270 -18.72 38.61 10.98
CA GLU A 270 -19.76 38.17 11.92
C GLU A 270 -21.17 38.01 11.31
#